data_AF-A0ABD5BI64-F1
#
_entry.id   AF-A0ABD5BI64-F1
#
_cell.length_a   1.000
_cell.length_b   1.000
_cell.length_c   1.000
_cell.angle_alpha   90.00
_cell.angle_beta   90.00
_cell.angle_gamma   90.00
#
_symmetry.space_group_name_H-M   'P 1'
#
loop_
_entity.id
_entity.type
_entity.pdbx_description
1 polymer ?
#
loop_
_entity_poly.entity_id
_entity_poly.type
_entity_poly.pdbx_seq_one_letter_code
_entity_poly.pdbx_strand_id
1 'polypeptide(L)'
;MSKKAGKRRKLNHPGTGKAVQVTTDELQQEQTRARATGVRRANAGISVASTLTPQRLAGVLRNAADGTALDYFILAEEMEERDLHYSSVLRTRKLTVASIEPTVEAASDDTHDIELADAVRVMIERPQIPELMFDLLDGLGKGLAVVEILWDTKTMPWVPRDYSWVDPRFLKVDKDTLREVRVLTEAEPFDGEPLAPYKYVLHQPRLKSGLPLRNGLARLVAVMYMLKSFTVRDWWAFGEKFGLPITVGKYGNNATDEQIQTLVNAISTLASDAGCAIPQSMQIEMQETASRQGGGALFESMAKWCDAQTSKAVLGQTMTTDDGSSQSQANVHDRVRMDIAKWDARQLENTLNEFLVRPFVILNYGEQENYPKVCLRLSEPEDLKALVDALVPMIDRGMKVQMSEMRDRFGLSEPEDGAETLQPAGAAASGYAMLPAMNRTQIALNRQDAPDDIDQLTDDGIGDWQRLGTAFTSPVLALANEVTSYEEFLARLPELQDSLDAGEFVDQLARLCFQARALGDVSDAN
;
A
#
# COMPACT_ATOMS: atom_id res chain seq x y z
N MET A 1 25.41 -39.29 -23.42
CA MET A 1 24.63 -40.54 -23.24
C MET A 1 25.00 -41.20 -21.90
N SER A 2 24.11 -41.12 -20.91
CA SER A 2 23.77 -42.24 -20.02
C SER A 2 22.61 -41.80 -19.13
N LYS A 3 21.43 -42.37 -19.40
CA LYS A 3 20.21 -42.25 -18.59
C LYS A 3 20.53 -42.70 -17.18
N LYS A 4 20.50 -41.78 -16.20
CA LYS A 4 20.36 -42.13 -14.78
C LYS A 4 19.02 -41.59 -14.28
N ALA A 5 17.96 -42.31 -14.66
CA ALA A 5 16.69 -42.27 -13.95
C ALA A 5 16.93 -42.71 -12.49
N GLY A 6 16.45 -41.93 -11.52
CA GLY A 6 16.49 -42.28 -10.10
C GLY A 6 17.85 -42.09 -9.39
N LYS A 7 18.59 -41.00 -9.68
CA LYS A 7 19.88 -40.74 -9.03
C LYS A 7 19.65 -40.15 -7.63
N ARG A 8 19.70 -40.99 -6.58
CA ARG A 8 19.88 -40.52 -5.19
C ARG A 8 21.17 -39.71 -5.13
N ARG A 9 21.09 -38.40 -4.94
CA ARG A 9 22.27 -37.55 -4.74
C ARG A 9 22.53 -37.46 -3.24
N LYS A 10 23.75 -37.78 -2.80
CA LYS A 10 24.20 -37.48 -1.44
C LYS A 10 24.54 -36.00 -1.42
N LEU A 11 23.75 -35.21 -0.70
CA LEU A 11 23.94 -33.77 -0.56
C LEU A 11 24.04 -33.45 0.92
N ASN A 12 24.82 -32.44 1.28
CA ASN A 12 24.91 -32.02 2.67
C ASN A 12 23.68 -31.19 3.05
N HIS A 13 23.13 -31.37 4.23
CA HIS A 13 22.03 -30.54 4.70
C HIS A 13 22.54 -29.12 4.97
N PRO A 14 21.93 -28.05 4.42
CA PRO A 14 22.44 -26.68 4.55
C PRO A 14 22.51 -26.21 6.02
N GLY A 15 21.52 -26.55 6.85
CA GLY A 15 21.52 -26.21 8.28
C GLY A 15 22.36 -27.11 9.22
N THR A 16 22.60 -28.39 8.90
CA THR A 16 23.23 -29.35 9.84
C THR A 16 24.56 -29.92 9.34
N GLY A 17 24.94 -29.67 8.08
CA GLY A 17 26.15 -30.20 7.44
C GLY A 17 26.18 -31.72 7.27
N LYS A 18 25.13 -32.44 7.70
CA LYS A 18 25.05 -33.89 7.61
C LYS A 18 24.67 -34.32 6.19
N ALA A 19 25.24 -35.42 5.71
CA ALA A 19 24.86 -36.00 4.43
C ALA A 19 23.40 -36.50 4.47
N VAL A 20 22.54 -35.92 3.66
CA VAL A 20 21.15 -36.31 3.46
C VAL A 20 21.00 -36.94 2.08
N GLN A 21 20.25 -38.04 2.02
CA GLN A 21 19.84 -38.63 0.74
C GLN A 21 18.52 -37.99 0.35
N VAL A 22 18.52 -37.20 -0.72
CA VAL A 22 17.29 -36.64 -1.29
C VAL A 22 16.85 -37.54 -2.44
N THR A 23 15.61 -38.04 -2.39
CA THR A 23 15.05 -38.82 -3.49
C THR A 23 14.32 -37.91 -4.48
N THR A 24 14.37 -38.25 -5.77
CA THR A 24 13.71 -37.48 -6.83
C THR A 24 12.19 -37.44 -6.68
N ASP A 25 11.62 -38.48 -6.09
CA ASP A 25 10.17 -38.61 -5.92
C ASP A 25 9.67 -37.68 -4.80
N GLU A 26 10.45 -37.50 -3.72
CA GLU A 26 10.15 -36.55 -2.65
C GLU A 26 10.17 -35.10 -3.13
N LEU A 27 11.03 -34.74 -4.09
CA LEU A 27 11.12 -33.37 -4.63
C LEU A 27 9.98 -33.02 -5.60
N GLN A 28 9.31 -34.02 -6.19
CA GLN A 28 8.22 -33.81 -7.14
C GLN A 28 6.83 -33.76 -6.48
N GLN A 29 6.65 -34.46 -5.36
CA GLN A 29 5.35 -34.59 -4.72
C GLN A 29 5.12 -33.51 -3.68
N GLU A 30 3.94 -32.91 -3.67
CA GLU A 30 3.55 -31.96 -2.64
C GLU A 30 3.38 -32.66 -1.28
N GLN A 31 4.19 -32.27 -0.31
CA GLN A 31 4.22 -32.83 1.04
C GLN A 31 3.24 -32.11 1.96
N THR A 32 3.04 -30.80 1.80
CA THR A 32 2.27 -29.95 2.73
C THR A 32 0.80 -29.79 2.38
N ARG A 33 0.35 -30.37 1.26
CA ARG A 33 -1.04 -30.27 0.78
C ARG A 33 -2.07 -30.52 1.87
N ALA A 34 -3.04 -29.62 1.97
CA ALA A 34 -4.22 -29.78 2.82
C ALA A 34 -5.05 -31.01 2.40
N ARG A 35 -5.57 -31.74 3.37
CA ARG A 35 -6.41 -32.93 3.19
C ARG A 35 -7.78 -32.74 3.86
N ALA A 36 -8.77 -33.48 3.39
CA ALA A 36 -10.12 -33.47 3.98
C ALA A 36 -10.13 -34.04 5.41
N THR A 37 -9.20 -34.96 5.71
CA THR A 37 -9.01 -35.61 7.00
C THR A 37 -7.54 -35.53 7.43
N GLY A 38 -7.26 -35.76 8.71
CA GLY A 38 -5.90 -35.72 9.26
C GLY A 38 -5.57 -34.40 9.98
N VAL A 39 -4.27 -34.16 10.17
CA VAL A 39 -3.71 -33.02 10.92
C VAL A 39 -3.80 -31.73 10.11
N ARG A 40 -3.58 -31.82 8.80
CA ARG A 40 -3.56 -30.68 7.88
C ARG A 40 -4.89 -30.53 7.18
N ARG A 41 -5.86 -29.98 7.89
CA ARG A 41 -7.22 -29.77 7.37
C ARG A 41 -7.27 -28.47 6.57
N ALA A 42 -8.01 -28.47 5.47
CA ALA A 42 -8.23 -27.26 4.69
C ALA A 42 -9.04 -26.18 5.44
N ASN A 43 -9.92 -26.60 6.36
CA ASN A 43 -10.71 -25.67 7.18
C ASN A 43 -9.91 -25.23 8.42
N ALA A 44 -9.86 -23.91 8.64
CA ALA A 44 -9.27 -23.25 9.81
C ALA A 44 -9.83 -23.76 11.16
N GLY A 45 -11.05 -24.30 11.16
CA GLY A 45 -11.72 -24.76 12.35
C GLY A 45 -12.51 -23.65 13.03
N ILE A 46 -12.33 -23.46 14.34
CA ILE A 46 -13.09 -22.48 15.13
C ILE A 46 -12.43 -21.11 15.03
N SER A 47 -13.19 -20.11 14.58
CA SER A 47 -12.77 -18.71 14.53
C SER A 47 -12.26 -18.20 15.88
N VAL A 48 -11.07 -17.61 15.91
CA VAL A 48 -10.47 -17.02 17.11
C VAL A 48 -10.94 -15.58 17.29
N ALA A 49 -11.03 -14.82 16.19
CA ALA A 49 -11.46 -13.43 16.17
C ALA A 49 -12.91 -13.24 16.61
N SER A 50 -13.82 -14.17 16.29
CA SER A 50 -15.24 -14.09 16.69
C SER A 50 -15.48 -14.18 18.21
N THR A 51 -14.55 -14.78 18.94
CA THR A 51 -14.65 -15.03 20.38
C THR A 51 -13.56 -14.31 21.16
N LEU A 52 -13.00 -13.26 20.55
CA LEU A 52 -11.88 -12.50 21.08
C LEU A 52 -12.29 -11.71 22.32
N THR A 53 -11.51 -11.85 23.39
CA THR A 53 -11.58 -11.04 24.62
C THR A 53 -10.16 -10.66 25.03
N PRO A 54 -9.96 -9.64 25.89
CA PRO A 54 -8.62 -9.28 26.35
C PRO A 54 -7.86 -10.46 26.98
N GLN A 55 -8.57 -11.30 27.75
CA GLN A 55 -8.01 -12.50 28.37
C GLN A 55 -7.64 -13.56 27.32
N ARG A 56 -8.51 -13.78 26.32
CA ARG A 56 -8.23 -14.73 25.23
C ARG A 56 -7.05 -14.28 24.38
N LEU A 57 -6.99 -13.00 24.01
CA LEU A 57 -5.88 -12.44 23.25
C LEU A 57 -4.55 -12.60 24.00
N ALA A 58 -4.53 -12.28 25.31
CA ALA A 58 -3.35 -12.47 26.15
C ALA A 58 -2.92 -13.96 26.18
N GLY A 59 -3.87 -14.89 26.23
CA GLY A 59 -3.62 -16.33 26.14
C GLY A 59 -2.99 -16.74 24.81
N VAL A 60 -3.59 -16.33 23.68
CA VAL A 60 -3.07 -16.61 22.32
C VAL A 60 -1.64 -16.11 22.16
N LEU A 61 -1.36 -14.87 22.60
CA LEU A 61 -0.03 -14.28 22.49
C LEU A 61 1.01 -14.94 23.40
N ARG A 62 0.59 -15.47 24.56
CA ARG A 62 1.46 -16.23 25.47
C ARG A 62 1.77 -17.61 24.88
N ASN A 63 0.75 -18.34 24.45
CA ASN A 63 0.90 -19.66 23.83
C ASN A 63 1.83 -19.62 22.61
N ALA A 64 1.70 -18.59 21.77
CA ALA A 64 2.58 -18.38 20.63
C ALA A 64 4.05 -18.11 21.04
N ALA A 65 4.27 -17.46 22.19
CA ALA A 65 5.62 -17.25 22.72
C ALA A 65 6.25 -18.56 23.26
N ASP A 66 5.41 -19.50 23.70
CA ASP A 66 5.81 -20.82 24.21
C ASP A 66 5.88 -21.90 23.10
N GLY A 67 5.71 -21.51 21.83
CA GLY A 67 5.81 -22.40 20.67
C GLY A 67 4.49 -23.05 20.21
N THR A 68 3.37 -22.74 20.85
CA THR A 68 2.03 -23.17 20.43
C THR A 68 1.33 -22.06 19.65
N ALA A 69 1.55 -22.03 18.34
CA ALA A 69 1.18 -20.89 17.49
C ALA A 69 -0.11 -21.05 16.66
N LEU A 70 -0.82 -22.18 16.75
CA LEU A 70 -1.99 -22.45 15.90
C LEU A 70 -3.07 -21.35 16.00
N ASP A 71 -3.52 -21.01 17.21
CA ASP A 71 -4.51 -19.94 17.43
C ASP A 71 -3.99 -18.57 16.97
N TYR A 72 -2.68 -18.35 17.05
CA TYR A 72 -2.06 -17.11 16.60
C TYR A 72 -2.06 -17.01 15.08
N PHE A 73 -1.77 -18.10 14.37
CA PHE A 73 -1.83 -18.13 12.90
C PHE A 73 -3.26 -17.94 12.40
N ILE A 74 -4.25 -18.58 13.03
CA ILE A 74 -5.67 -18.38 12.72
C ILE A 74 -6.06 -16.92 12.97
N LEU A 75 -5.71 -16.36 14.13
CA LEU A 75 -6.01 -14.96 14.44
C LEU A 75 -5.36 -14.00 13.43
N ALA A 76 -4.10 -14.25 13.05
CA ALA A 76 -3.39 -13.40 12.09
C ALA A 76 -4.02 -13.43 10.69
N GLU A 77 -4.45 -14.61 10.23
CA GLU A 77 -5.20 -14.78 8.98
C GLU A 77 -6.54 -14.03 9.04
N GLU A 78 -7.34 -14.25 10.09
CA GLU A 78 -8.64 -13.57 10.26
C GLU A 78 -8.50 -12.04 10.38
N MET A 79 -7.40 -11.54 10.95
CA MET A 79 -7.12 -10.10 10.99
C MET A 79 -6.90 -9.52 9.58
N GLU A 80 -6.19 -10.23 8.71
CA GLU A 80 -5.99 -9.83 7.30
C GLU A 80 -7.31 -9.86 6.49
N GLU A 81 -8.23 -10.75 6.84
CA GLU A 81 -9.55 -10.88 6.18
C GLU A 81 -10.61 -9.88 6.70
N ARG A 82 -10.55 -9.53 7.98
CA ARG A 82 -11.62 -8.76 8.65
C ARG A 82 -11.32 -7.28 8.84
N ASP A 83 -10.05 -6.90 8.97
CA ASP A 83 -9.68 -5.49 9.15
C ASP A 83 -9.21 -4.87 7.84
N LEU A 84 -10.10 -4.09 7.23
CA LEU A 84 -9.89 -3.39 5.96
C LEU A 84 -8.62 -2.53 5.99
N HIS A 85 -8.35 -1.86 7.11
CA HIS A 85 -7.20 -0.96 7.22
C HIS A 85 -5.89 -1.73 7.30
N TYR A 86 -5.82 -2.70 8.23
CA TYR A 86 -4.65 -3.56 8.38
C TYR A 86 -4.33 -4.32 7.07
N SER A 87 -5.36 -4.86 6.41
CA SER A 87 -5.23 -5.54 5.12
C SER A 87 -4.65 -4.61 4.04
N SER A 88 -5.17 -3.37 3.96
CA SER A 88 -4.69 -2.36 3.01
C SER A 88 -3.23 -1.99 3.21
N VAL A 89 -2.83 -1.63 4.45
CA VAL A 89 -1.46 -1.20 4.74
C VAL A 89 -0.44 -2.34 4.60
N LEU A 90 -0.81 -3.55 5.03
CA LEU A 90 0.05 -4.72 4.89
C LEU A 90 0.21 -5.11 3.43
N ARG A 91 -0.88 -5.14 2.66
CA ARG A 91 -0.85 -5.44 1.22
C ARG A 91 -0.02 -4.42 0.45
N THR A 92 -0.13 -3.14 0.79
CA THR A 92 0.69 -2.08 0.20
C THR A 92 2.18 -2.34 0.42
N ARG A 93 2.57 -2.71 1.66
CA ARG A 93 3.96 -3.07 1.99
C ARG A 93 4.42 -4.32 1.24
N LYS A 94 3.61 -5.39 1.21
CA LYS A 94 3.89 -6.64 0.47
C LYS A 94 4.08 -6.36 -1.03
N LEU A 95 3.15 -5.66 -1.67
CA LEU A 95 3.19 -5.38 -3.11
C LEU A 95 4.36 -4.49 -3.52
N THR A 96 4.78 -3.54 -2.68
CA THR A 96 5.94 -2.69 -2.97
C THR A 96 7.22 -3.51 -3.16
N VAL A 97 7.34 -4.64 -2.45
CA VAL A 97 8.51 -5.53 -2.56
C VAL A 97 8.28 -6.63 -3.60
N ALA A 98 7.07 -7.20 -3.67
CA ALA A 98 6.74 -8.26 -4.62
C ALA A 98 6.74 -7.80 -6.09
N SER A 99 6.56 -6.49 -6.35
CA SER A 99 6.61 -5.91 -7.70
C SER A 99 8.02 -5.60 -8.20
N ILE A 100 9.05 -5.81 -7.38
CA ILE A 100 10.45 -5.60 -7.79
C ILE A 100 10.86 -6.71 -8.75
N GLU A 101 11.31 -6.33 -9.94
CA GLU A 101 11.93 -7.26 -10.88
C GLU A 101 13.30 -7.70 -10.35
N PRO A 102 13.50 -9.00 -10.06
CA PRO A 102 14.76 -9.45 -9.51
C PRO A 102 15.86 -9.45 -10.59
N THR A 103 17.02 -8.91 -10.23
CA THR A 103 18.21 -8.93 -11.09
C THR A 103 19.20 -9.99 -10.60
N VAL A 104 20.04 -10.53 -11.49
CA VAL A 104 21.03 -11.56 -11.14
C VAL A 104 22.44 -11.08 -11.47
N GLU A 105 23.28 -11.05 -10.45
CA GLU A 105 24.70 -10.74 -10.53
C GLU A 105 25.53 -12.04 -10.49
N ALA A 106 26.48 -12.17 -11.41
CA ALA A 106 27.47 -13.25 -11.37
C ALA A 106 28.43 -13.04 -10.19
N ALA A 107 29.00 -14.12 -9.68
CA ALA A 107 29.95 -14.02 -8.57
C ALA A 107 31.31 -13.44 -8.99
N SER A 108 31.71 -13.69 -10.24
CA SER A 108 32.91 -13.16 -10.88
C SER A 108 32.70 -13.07 -12.39
N ASP A 109 33.69 -12.51 -13.10
CA ASP A 109 33.72 -12.46 -14.57
C ASP A 109 34.20 -13.78 -15.21
N ASP A 110 34.40 -14.83 -14.41
CA ASP A 110 34.77 -16.15 -14.93
C ASP A 110 33.62 -16.76 -15.74
N THR A 111 33.96 -17.43 -16.85
CA THR A 111 32.95 -17.99 -17.77
C THR A 111 32.00 -18.96 -17.09
N HIS A 112 32.48 -19.75 -16.13
CA HIS A 112 31.66 -20.68 -15.35
C HIS A 112 30.67 -19.95 -14.44
N ASP A 113 31.09 -18.87 -13.78
CA ASP A 113 30.22 -18.09 -12.89
C ASP A 113 29.14 -17.32 -13.69
N ILE A 114 29.49 -16.88 -14.90
CA ILE A 114 28.53 -16.29 -15.85
C ILE A 114 27.51 -17.34 -16.31
N GLU A 115 27.93 -18.55 -16.67
CA GLU A 115 27.02 -19.65 -17.04
C GLU A 115 26.06 -20.01 -15.90
N LEU A 116 26.55 -20.05 -14.65
CA LEU A 116 25.71 -20.25 -13.47
C LEU A 116 24.71 -19.11 -13.28
N ALA A 117 25.15 -17.85 -13.47
CA ALA A 117 24.28 -16.69 -13.37
C ALA A 117 23.18 -16.72 -14.44
N ASP A 118 23.51 -17.09 -15.69
CA ASP A 118 22.54 -17.23 -16.78
C ASP A 118 21.50 -18.33 -16.48
N ALA A 119 21.94 -19.47 -15.93
CA ALA A 119 21.01 -20.52 -15.52
C ALA A 119 20.05 -20.04 -14.41
N VAL A 120 20.52 -19.21 -13.48
CA VAL A 120 19.71 -18.60 -12.42
C VAL A 120 18.77 -17.52 -12.98
N ARG A 121 19.21 -16.71 -13.95
CA ARG A 121 18.35 -15.72 -14.65
C ARG A 121 17.13 -16.38 -15.27
N VAL A 122 17.33 -17.46 -16.03
CA VAL A 122 16.23 -18.22 -16.66
C VAL A 122 15.24 -18.78 -15.64
N MET A 123 15.68 -19.08 -14.42
CA MET A 123 14.80 -19.56 -13.34
C MET A 123 14.00 -18.42 -12.71
N ILE A 124 14.57 -17.22 -12.64
CA ILE A 124 14.01 -16.04 -11.97
C ILE A 124 13.10 -15.20 -12.88
N GLU A 125 13.33 -15.22 -14.18
CA GLU A 125 12.45 -14.57 -15.18
C GLU A 125 11.12 -15.32 -15.38
N ARG A 126 10.90 -16.41 -14.62
CA ARG A 126 9.66 -17.18 -14.69
C ARG A 126 8.48 -16.41 -14.08
N PRO A 127 7.28 -16.55 -14.65
CA PRO A 127 6.11 -15.79 -14.22
C PRO A 127 5.65 -16.10 -12.78
N GLN A 128 6.05 -17.23 -12.20
CA GLN A 128 5.69 -17.61 -10.82
C GLN A 128 6.50 -16.88 -9.73
N ILE A 129 7.57 -16.15 -10.09
CA ILE A 129 8.49 -15.55 -9.11
C ILE A 129 7.85 -14.39 -8.33
N PRO A 130 7.09 -13.46 -8.94
CA PRO A 130 6.36 -12.44 -8.18
C PRO A 130 5.35 -13.04 -7.17
N GLU A 131 4.67 -14.14 -7.54
CA GLU A 131 3.75 -14.85 -6.65
C GLU A 131 4.50 -15.51 -5.48
N LEU A 132 5.62 -16.17 -5.75
CA LEU A 132 6.52 -16.69 -4.72
C LEU A 132 6.98 -15.58 -3.76
N MET A 133 7.40 -14.43 -4.28
CA MET A 133 7.82 -13.29 -3.46
C MET A 133 6.66 -12.79 -2.59
N PHE A 134 5.46 -12.68 -3.14
CA PHE A 134 4.26 -12.30 -2.41
C PHE A 134 3.94 -13.28 -1.26
N ASP A 135 3.99 -14.58 -1.53
CA ASP A 135 3.74 -15.64 -0.55
C ASP A 135 4.79 -15.66 0.57
N LEU A 136 6.06 -15.43 0.25
CA LEU A 136 7.12 -15.31 1.25
C LEU A 136 6.94 -14.08 2.14
N LEU A 137 6.45 -12.97 1.58
CA LEU A 137 6.17 -11.74 2.34
C LEU A 137 4.98 -11.89 3.30
N ASP A 138 4.22 -13.00 3.24
CA ASP A 138 3.26 -13.35 4.29
C ASP A 138 3.92 -13.48 5.67
N GLY A 139 5.22 -13.78 5.70
CA GLY A 139 6.02 -13.81 6.91
C GLY A 139 6.06 -12.47 7.65
N LEU A 140 5.79 -11.33 6.99
CA LEU A 140 5.72 -10.03 7.66
C LEU A 140 4.55 -9.98 8.66
N GLY A 141 3.40 -10.55 8.31
CA GLY A 141 2.24 -10.62 9.18
C GLY A 141 2.43 -11.66 10.29
N LYS A 142 2.78 -12.88 9.90
CA LYS A 142 2.75 -14.07 10.78
C LYS A 142 4.09 -14.36 11.47
N GLY A 143 5.17 -13.70 11.06
CA GLY A 143 6.54 -13.84 11.61
C GLY A 143 7.39 -14.89 10.91
N LEU A 144 6.77 -15.77 10.11
CA LEU A 144 7.42 -16.72 9.24
C LEU A 144 6.49 -17.05 8.07
N ALA A 145 7.07 -17.40 6.93
CA ALA A 145 6.38 -17.99 5.79
C ALA A 145 7.23 -19.12 5.22
N VAL A 146 6.56 -20.15 4.74
CA VAL A 146 7.20 -21.30 4.10
C VAL A 146 6.52 -21.54 2.77
N VAL A 147 7.32 -21.74 1.73
CA VAL A 147 6.84 -22.10 0.40
C VAL A 147 7.53 -23.39 -0.03
N GLU A 148 6.76 -24.36 -0.50
CA GLU A 148 7.25 -25.64 -1.00
C GLU A 148 7.58 -25.54 -2.49
N ILE A 149 8.80 -25.91 -2.86
CA ILE A 149 9.28 -25.98 -4.24
C ILE A 149 8.94 -27.34 -4.82
N LEU A 150 8.14 -27.36 -5.88
CA LEU A 150 7.86 -28.56 -6.65
C LEU A 150 8.84 -28.65 -7.82
N TRP A 151 9.83 -29.53 -7.75
CA TRP A 151 10.86 -29.63 -8.77
C TRP A 151 10.42 -30.47 -9.98
N ASP A 152 10.66 -29.99 -11.20
CA ASP A 152 10.66 -30.83 -12.39
C ASP A 152 12.05 -31.43 -12.60
N THR A 153 12.15 -32.75 -12.40
CA THR A 153 13.41 -33.50 -12.55
C THR A 153 13.48 -34.29 -13.86
N LYS A 154 12.53 -34.10 -14.79
CA LYS A 154 12.46 -34.82 -16.08
C LYS A 154 13.55 -34.39 -17.05
N THR A 155 13.91 -33.11 -17.05
CA THR A 155 14.94 -32.52 -17.92
C THR A 155 16.05 -31.90 -17.08
N MET A 156 17.25 -31.82 -17.65
CA MET A 156 18.40 -31.17 -17.02
C MET A 156 18.61 -29.81 -17.71
N PRO A 157 18.78 -28.70 -16.97
CA PRO A 157 18.77 -28.59 -15.51
C PRO A 157 17.38 -28.85 -14.88
N TRP A 158 17.38 -29.36 -13.66
CA TRP A 158 16.17 -29.43 -12.81
C TRP A 158 15.72 -28.02 -12.49
N VAL A 159 14.43 -27.77 -12.71
CA VAL A 159 13.84 -26.44 -12.56
C VAL A 159 12.60 -26.53 -11.68
N PRO A 160 12.31 -25.50 -10.86
CA PRO A 160 11.04 -25.41 -10.16
C PRO A 160 9.88 -25.40 -11.15
N ARG A 161 8.96 -26.36 -11.03
CA ARG A 161 7.71 -26.39 -11.79
C ARG A 161 6.73 -25.38 -11.23
N ASP A 162 6.64 -25.33 -9.90
CA ASP A 162 5.64 -24.57 -9.17
C ASP A 162 6.11 -24.30 -7.73
N TYR A 163 5.48 -23.33 -7.10
CA TYR A 163 5.72 -22.93 -5.72
C TYR A 163 4.40 -22.97 -4.95
N SER A 164 4.28 -23.87 -3.98
CA SER A 164 3.06 -24.03 -3.19
C SER A 164 3.21 -23.37 -1.83
N TRP A 165 2.40 -22.35 -1.55
CA TRP A 165 2.36 -21.72 -0.23
C TRP A 165 1.95 -22.74 0.84
N VAL A 166 2.75 -22.81 1.90
CA VAL A 166 2.47 -23.69 3.03
C VAL A 166 1.69 -22.92 4.07
N ASP A 167 0.49 -23.39 4.34
CA ASP A 167 -0.37 -22.88 5.39
C ASP A 167 0.37 -22.90 6.76
N PRO A 168 0.55 -21.73 7.40
CA PRO A 168 1.24 -21.61 8.68
C PRO A 168 0.63 -22.46 9.80
N ARG A 169 -0.66 -22.82 9.71
CA ARG A 169 -1.33 -23.73 10.65
C ARG A 169 -0.73 -25.14 10.63
N PHE A 170 -0.05 -25.51 9.56
CA PHE A 170 0.65 -26.79 9.43
C PHE A 170 2.11 -26.72 9.91
N LEU A 171 2.54 -25.56 10.38
CA LEU A 171 3.90 -25.33 10.86
C LEU A 171 3.94 -25.33 12.39
N LYS A 172 5.08 -25.80 12.91
CA LYS A 172 5.40 -25.77 14.33
C LYS A 172 6.85 -25.39 14.52
N VAL A 173 7.17 -24.76 15.63
CA VAL A 173 8.57 -24.55 16.02
C VAL A 173 9.02 -25.66 16.97
N ASP A 174 10.29 -26.01 16.89
CA ASP A 174 10.97 -26.85 17.85
C ASP A 174 10.79 -26.34 19.29
N LYS A 175 10.63 -27.25 20.26
CA LYS A 175 10.40 -26.91 21.67
C LYS A 175 11.68 -26.47 22.39
N ASP A 176 12.84 -26.93 21.96
CA ASP A 176 14.10 -26.68 22.67
C ASP A 176 14.62 -25.26 22.40
N THR A 177 14.57 -24.84 21.14
CA THR A 177 15.16 -23.58 20.66
C THR A 177 14.12 -22.55 20.24
N LEU A 178 12.87 -22.96 19.96
CA LEU A 178 11.80 -22.12 19.39
C LEU A 178 12.23 -21.41 18.08
N ARG A 179 13.20 -21.99 17.36
CA ARG A 179 13.81 -21.39 16.16
C ARG A 179 13.68 -22.26 14.93
N GLU A 180 13.87 -23.57 15.08
CA GLU A 180 13.75 -24.51 13.95
C GLU A 180 12.27 -24.70 13.59
N VAL A 181 11.93 -24.48 12.32
CA VAL A 181 10.58 -24.69 11.80
C VAL A 181 10.44 -26.14 11.35
N ARG A 182 9.30 -26.74 11.71
CA ARG A 182 8.90 -28.11 11.41
C ARG A 182 7.52 -28.10 10.75
N VAL A 183 7.27 -29.09 9.89
CA VAL A 183 5.99 -29.31 9.23
C VAL A 183 5.28 -30.47 9.90
N LEU A 184 4.00 -30.28 10.23
CA LEU A 184 3.16 -31.34 10.74
C LEU A 184 2.83 -32.34 9.61
N THR A 185 3.10 -33.62 9.85
CA THR A 185 2.79 -34.71 8.93
C THR A 185 1.83 -35.69 9.58
N GLU A 186 1.31 -36.66 8.82
CA GLU A 186 0.50 -37.74 9.39
C GLU A 186 1.33 -38.67 10.27
N ALA A 187 2.64 -38.79 10.00
CA ALA A 187 3.56 -39.61 10.79
C ALA A 187 3.92 -38.94 12.12
N GLU A 188 4.17 -37.63 12.11
CA GLU A 188 4.51 -36.83 13.29
C GLU A 188 3.50 -35.67 13.49
N PRO A 189 2.27 -35.99 13.95
CA PRO A 189 1.17 -35.02 14.04
C PRO A 189 1.32 -33.98 15.15
N PHE A 190 2.20 -34.23 16.13
CA PHE A 190 2.34 -33.37 17.31
C PHE A 190 3.60 -32.51 17.27
N ASP A 191 4.76 -33.09 17.01
CA ASP A 191 6.04 -32.35 17.02
C ASP A 191 6.51 -31.95 15.63
N GLY A 192 5.96 -32.57 14.58
CA GLY A 192 6.32 -32.30 13.19
C GLY A 192 7.69 -32.82 12.80
N GLU A 193 7.89 -32.94 11.49
CA GLU A 193 9.16 -33.29 10.88
C GLU A 193 9.94 -32.02 10.50
N PRO A 194 11.28 -32.02 10.60
CA PRO A 194 12.10 -30.95 10.04
C PRO A 194 11.81 -30.74 8.54
N LEU A 195 11.93 -29.49 8.08
CA LEU A 195 11.77 -29.17 6.66
C LEU A 195 12.74 -30.00 5.80
N ALA A 196 12.21 -30.69 4.79
CA ALA A 196 13.02 -31.47 3.88
C ALA A 196 14.03 -30.56 3.15
N PRO A 197 15.33 -30.93 3.12
CA PRO A 197 16.34 -30.10 2.47
C PRO A 197 16.05 -29.85 0.99
N TYR A 198 16.39 -28.65 0.52
CA TYR A 198 16.25 -28.23 -0.89
C TYR A 198 14.82 -28.18 -1.44
N LYS A 199 13.83 -28.40 -0.58
CA LYS A 199 12.42 -28.46 -0.96
C LYS A 199 11.60 -27.27 -0.47
N TYR A 200 12.04 -26.59 0.58
CA TYR A 200 11.29 -25.48 1.18
C TYR A 200 12.09 -24.19 1.15
N VAL A 201 11.41 -23.09 0.83
CA VAL A 201 11.87 -21.72 1.01
C VAL A 201 11.31 -21.20 2.33
N LEU A 202 12.18 -20.97 3.31
CA LEU A 202 11.80 -20.44 4.62
C LEU A 202 12.16 -18.95 4.70
N HIS A 203 11.13 -18.09 4.80
CA HIS A 203 11.29 -16.67 5.05
C HIS A 203 10.97 -16.34 6.51
N GLN A 204 11.93 -15.73 7.21
CA GLN A 204 11.78 -15.27 8.60
C GLN A 204 12.18 -13.79 8.71
N PRO A 205 11.26 -12.85 8.41
CA PRO A 205 11.59 -11.44 8.41
C PRO A 205 11.88 -10.95 9.85
N ARG A 206 12.92 -10.14 9.96
CA ARG A 206 13.37 -9.48 11.19
C ARG A 206 12.82 -8.07 11.24
N LEU A 207 11.62 -7.96 11.79
CA LEU A 207 11.01 -6.68 12.21
C LEU A 207 11.56 -6.22 13.57
N LYS A 208 11.99 -7.18 14.39
CA LYS A 208 12.72 -6.96 15.64
C LYS A 208 13.66 -8.13 15.91
N SER A 209 14.60 -7.94 16.83
CA SER A 209 15.42 -9.03 17.36
C SER A 209 14.59 -9.96 18.26
N GLY A 210 14.80 -11.27 18.15
CA GLY A 210 14.18 -12.27 19.02
C GLY A 210 13.70 -13.53 18.29
N LEU A 211 12.72 -14.21 18.90
CA LEU A 211 12.14 -15.45 18.39
C LEU A 211 11.26 -15.21 17.14
N PRO A 212 11.30 -16.09 16.12
CA PRO A 212 10.53 -15.94 14.88
C PRO A 212 9.03 -15.71 15.10
N LEU A 213 8.38 -16.54 15.92
CA LEU A 213 6.93 -16.43 16.22
C LEU A 213 6.53 -15.13 16.92
N ARG A 214 7.49 -14.40 17.49
CA ARG A 214 7.23 -13.12 18.14
C ARG A 214 7.48 -11.93 17.21
N ASN A 215 7.95 -12.16 15.99
CA ASN A 215 8.35 -11.09 15.08
C ASN A 215 7.24 -10.61 14.14
N GLY A 216 6.13 -11.34 13.99
CA GLY A 216 5.05 -10.95 13.07
C GLY A 216 4.33 -9.66 13.46
N LEU A 217 3.97 -8.85 12.46
CA LEU A 217 3.20 -7.61 12.63
C LEU A 217 1.81 -7.85 13.22
N ALA A 218 1.19 -9.01 12.93
CA ALA A 218 -0.11 -9.36 13.49
C ALA A 218 -0.08 -9.34 15.02
N ARG A 219 1.02 -9.80 15.64
CA ARG A 219 1.21 -9.72 17.10
C ARG A 219 1.21 -8.28 17.62
N LEU A 220 1.83 -7.36 16.88
CA LEU A 220 1.93 -5.95 17.25
C LEU A 220 0.56 -5.25 17.14
N VAL A 221 -0.18 -5.55 16.07
CA VAL A 221 -1.46 -4.90 15.73
C VAL A 221 -2.66 -5.55 16.44
N ALA A 222 -2.55 -6.79 16.94
CA ALA A 222 -3.69 -7.55 17.48
C ALA A 222 -4.48 -6.82 18.58
N VAL A 223 -3.81 -6.02 19.42
CA VAL A 223 -4.47 -5.22 20.45
C VAL A 223 -5.31 -4.10 19.82
N MET A 224 -4.78 -3.40 18.81
CA MET A 224 -5.48 -2.34 18.10
C MET A 224 -6.66 -2.90 17.30
N TYR A 225 -6.49 -4.06 16.66
CA TYR A 225 -7.58 -4.79 16.01
C TYR A 225 -8.72 -5.11 16.99
N MET A 226 -8.41 -5.62 18.19
CA MET A 226 -9.42 -5.92 19.21
C MET A 226 -10.15 -4.65 19.65
N LEU A 227 -9.42 -3.57 19.94
CA LEU A 227 -10.03 -2.29 20.35
C LEU A 227 -10.92 -1.71 19.25
N LYS A 228 -10.45 -1.70 18.00
CA LYS A 228 -11.21 -1.23 16.84
C LYS A 228 -12.49 -2.05 16.63
N SER A 229 -12.40 -3.38 16.64
CA SER A 229 -13.56 -4.26 16.43
C SER A 229 -14.64 -4.07 17.50
N PHE A 230 -14.27 -3.86 18.76
CA PHE A 230 -15.23 -3.51 19.82
C PHE A 230 -15.82 -2.12 19.62
N THR A 231 -14.98 -1.14 19.31
CA THR A 231 -15.41 0.25 19.08
C THR A 231 -16.41 0.35 17.94
N VAL A 232 -16.14 -0.30 16.80
CA VAL A 232 -17.04 -0.28 15.63
C VAL A 232 -18.35 -1.00 15.93
N ARG A 233 -18.31 -2.16 16.60
CA ARG A 233 -19.52 -2.87 17.01
C ARG A 233 -20.39 -2.02 17.94
N ASP A 234 -19.76 -1.39 18.93
CA ASP A 234 -20.48 -0.55 19.90
C ASP A 234 -21.00 0.73 19.23
N TRP A 235 -20.28 1.25 18.22
CA TRP A 235 -20.75 2.36 17.40
C TRP A 235 -22.00 1.98 16.58
N TRP A 236 -22.03 0.79 15.99
CA TRP A 236 -23.21 0.29 15.29
C TRP A 236 -24.41 0.13 16.23
N ALA A 237 -24.18 -0.46 17.41
CA ALA A 237 -25.23 -0.59 18.43
C ALA A 237 -25.71 0.77 18.96
N PHE A 238 -24.82 1.76 19.04
CA PHE A 238 -25.17 3.13 19.36
C PHE A 238 -26.01 3.76 18.23
N GLY A 239 -25.60 3.60 16.98
CA GLY A 239 -26.33 4.07 15.81
C GLY A 239 -27.74 3.48 15.72
N GLU A 240 -27.91 2.19 16.02
CA GLU A 240 -29.23 1.54 16.06
C GLU A 240 -30.14 2.12 17.14
N LYS A 241 -29.61 2.35 18.35
CA LYS A 241 -30.39 2.85 19.49
C LYS A 241 -30.73 4.33 19.43
N PHE A 242 -29.85 5.15 18.84
CA PHE A 242 -29.96 6.60 18.86
C PHE A 242 -30.16 7.24 17.48
N GLY A 243 -30.02 6.48 16.39
CA GLY A 243 -30.18 6.97 15.02
C GLY A 243 -31.65 7.12 14.60
N LEU A 244 -32.56 6.41 15.27
CA LEU A 244 -34.01 6.48 15.00
C LEU A 244 -34.75 6.89 16.28
N PRO A 245 -35.23 8.14 16.37
CA PRO A 245 -36.03 8.56 17.52
C PRO A 245 -37.38 7.83 17.50
N ILE A 246 -37.70 7.11 18.57
CA ILE A 246 -39.04 6.52 18.75
C ILE A 246 -40.02 7.66 18.97
N THR A 247 -41.10 7.68 18.19
CA THR A 247 -42.17 8.67 18.36
C THR A 247 -43.06 8.23 19.52
N VAL A 248 -43.00 8.95 20.64
CA VAL A 248 -43.77 8.64 21.86
C VAL A 248 -44.90 9.64 22.04
N GLY A 249 -46.14 9.18 21.91
CA GLY A 249 -47.32 9.96 22.27
C GLY A 249 -47.69 9.76 23.73
N LYS A 250 -47.94 10.85 24.44
CA LYS A 250 -48.37 10.84 25.84
C LYS A 250 -49.84 11.25 25.92
N TYR A 251 -50.63 10.51 26.69
CA TYR A 251 -52.01 10.88 27.01
C TYR A 251 -52.25 10.95 28.52
N GLY A 252 -53.13 11.85 28.93
CA GLY A 252 -53.48 12.05 30.35
C GLY A 252 -54.43 10.98 30.87
N ASN A 253 -54.50 10.82 32.20
CA ASN A 253 -55.34 9.80 32.85
C ASN A 253 -56.86 9.93 32.56
N ASN A 254 -57.33 11.09 32.08
CA ASN A 254 -58.74 11.32 31.72
C ASN A 254 -59.01 11.24 30.21
N ALA A 255 -58.06 10.76 29.40
CA ALA A 255 -58.26 10.63 27.96
C ALA A 255 -59.31 9.55 27.64
N THR A 256 -60.23 9.84 26.72
CA THR A 256 -61.22 8.87 26.24
C THR A 256 -60.60 7.91 25.21
N ASP A 257 -61.20 6.72 25.02
CA ASP A 257 -60.71 5.72 24.07
C ASP A 257 -60.61 6.27 22.63
N GLU A 258 -61.52 7.16 22.22
CA GLU A 258 -61.46 7.85 20.92
C GLU A 258 -60.24 8.76 20.78
N GLN A 259 -59.83 9.45 21.85
CA GLN A 259 -58.64 10.30 21.85
C GLN A 259 -57.36 9.46 21.79
N ILE A 260 -57.34 8.31 22.47
CA ILE A 260 -56.21 7.37 22.41
C ILE A 260 -56.07 6.78 21.01
N GLN A 261 -57.17 6.36 20.35
CA GLN A 261 -57.11 5.89 18.97
C GLN A 261 -56.67 6.97 17.98
N THR A 262 -57.14 8.21 18.17
CA THR A 262 -56.71 9.34 17.32
C THR A 262 -55.20 9.60 17.47
N LEU A 263 -54.67 9.50 18.69
CA LEU A 263 -53.24 9.62 18.96
C LEU A 263 -52.44 8.49 18.31
N VAL A 264 -52.90 7.24 18.41
CA VAL A 264 -52.26 6.09 17.76
C VAL A 264 -52.25 6.23 16.24
N ASN A 265 -53.35 6.69 15.65
CA ASN A 265 -53.45 6.94 14.20
C ASN A 265 -52.57 8.12 13.76
N ALA A 266 -52.44 9.15 14.59
CA ALA A 266 -51.52 10.26 14.32
C ALA A 266 -50.06 9.79 14.35
N ILE A 267 -49.69 8.96 15.33
CA ILE A 267 -48.36 8.38 15.45
C ILE A 267 -48.05 7.45 14.26
N SER A 268 -49.00 6.61 13.85
CA SER A 268 -48.80 5.71 12.70
C SER A 268 -48.70 6.45 11.36
N THR A 269 -49.19 7.69 11.28
CA THR A 269 -49.06 8.54 10.09
C THR A 269 -47.76 9.37 10.11
N LEU A 270 -47.30 9.78 11.30
CA LEU A 270 -46.08 10.57 11.49
C LEU A 270 -44.81 9.72 11.48
N ALA A 271 -44.87 8.53 12.04
CA ALA A 271 -43.72 7.64 12.16
C ALA A 271 -43.67 6.70 10.95
N SER A 272 -42.56 6.72 10.21
CA SER A 272 -42.26 5.70 9.20
C SER A 272 -41.96 4.32 9.82
N ASP A 273 -41.93 4.22 11.15
CA ASP A 273 -41.46 3.06 11.91
C ASP A 273 -42.22 2.92 13.26
N ALA A 274 -41.73 2.09 14.19
CA ALA A 274 -42.38 1.83 15.49
C ALA A 274 -42.60 3.10 16.35
N GLY A 275 -43.87 3.40 16.66
CA GLY A 275 -44.27 4.42 17.64
C GLY A 275 -45.03 3.81 18.81
N CYS A 276 -45.05 4.50 19.95
CA CYS A 276 -45.77 4.03 21.13
C CYS A 276 -46.65 5.13 21.76
N ALA A 277 -47.81 4.72 22.26
CA ALA A 277 -48.68 5.56 23.06
C ALA A 277 -48.63 5.06 24.50
N ILE A 278 -48.26 5.93 25.44
CA ILE A 278 -48.16 5.59 26.87
C ILE A 278 -48.95 6.58 27.74
N PRO A 279 -49.57 6.12 28.84
CA PRO A 279 -50.10 7.01 29.86
C PRO A 279 -48.99 7.87 30.44
N GLN A 280 -49.27 9.14 30.71
CA GLN A 280 -48.30 10.06 31.33
C GLN A 280 -47.77 9.55 32.69
N SER A 281 -48.57 8.76 33.41
CA SER A 281 -48.21 8.13 34.68
C SER A 281 -47.22 6.96 34.56
N MET A 282 -47.00 6.41 33.36
CA MET A 282 -46.02 5.34 33.09
C MET A 282 -44.77 5.84 32.38
N GLN A 283 -44.50 7.15 32.41
CA GLN A 283 -43.30 7.72 31.79
C GLN A 283 -42.05 7.22 32.53
N ILE A 284 -41.21 6.47 31.81
CA ILE A 284 -39.86 6.11 32.27
C ILE A 284 -38.89 7.07 31.60
N GLU A 285 -38.30 7.97 32.39
CA GLU A 285 -37.21 8.83 31.92
C GLU A 285 -35.88 8.11 32.16
N MET A 286 -35.14 7.83 31.09
CA MET A 286 -33.72 7.49 31.25
C MET A 286 -33.02 8.72 31.81
N GLN A 287 -32.28 8.55 32.90
CA GLN A 287 -31.34 9.58 33.36
C GLN A 287 -30.37 9.87 32.22
N GLU A 288 -30.45 11.07 31.65
CA GLU A 288 -29.50 11.53 30.65
C GLU A 288 -28.14 11.73 31.31
N THR A 289 -27.24 10.77 31.08
CA THR A 289 -25.81 11.04 31.22
C THR A 289 -25.44 12.01 30.09
N ALA A 290 -24.72 13.08 30.40
CA ALA A 290 -24.36 14.19 29.50
C ALA A 290 -23.58 13.82 28.20
N SER A 291 -23.45 12.53 27.87
CA SER A 291 -22.67 12.00 26.75
C SER A 291 -23.44 11.84 25.42
N ARG A 292 -24.71 12.28 25.33
CA ARG A 292 -25.46 12.26 24.05
C ARG A 292 -24.87 13.21 22.99
N GLN A 293 -24.37 14.38 23.41
CA GLN A 293 -23.67 15.31 22.52
C GLN A 293 -22.20 14.86 22.36
N GLY A 294 -21.93 14.00 21.39
CA GLY A 294 -20.56 13.63 20.99
C GLY A 294 -20.20 12.15 21.07
N GLY A 295 -21.11 11.28 21.55
CA GLY A 295 -20.88 9.83 21.59
C GLY A 295 -20.49 9.23 20.23
N GLY A 296 -21.16 9.64 19.14
CA GLY A 296 -20.82 9.20 17.78
C GLY A 296 -19.40 9.59 17.35
N ALA A 297 -19.00 10.84 17.63
CA ALA A 297 -17.66 11.35 17.30
C ALA A 297 -16.56 10.65 18.12
N LEU A 298 -16.84 10.24 19.36
CA LEU A 298 -15.90 9.47 20.19
C LEU A 298 -15.56 8.14 19.53
N PHE A 299 -16.56 7.37 19.08
CA PHE A 299 -16.32 6.08 18.42
C PHE A 299 -15.50 6.23 17.13
N GLU A 300 -15.85 7.22 16.30
CA GLU A 300 -15.10 7.52 15.08
C GLU A 300 -13.64 7.91 15.40
N SER A 301 -13.43 8.79 16.37
CA SER A 301 -12.09 9.24 16.78
C SER A 301 -11.23 8.09 17.31
N MET A 302 -11.83 7.15 18.05
CA MET A 302 -11.16 5.97 18.57
C MET A 302 -10.82 4.98 17.45
N ALA A 303 -11.71 4.79 16.47
CA ALA A 303 -11.44 3.97 15.29
C ALA A 303 -10.30 4.57 14.46
N LYS A 304 -10.34 5.88 14.18
CA LYS A 304 -9.27 6.62 13.50
C LYS A 304 -7.94 6.54 14.24
N TRP A 305 -7.96 6.62 15.57
CA TRP A 305 -6.74 6.46 16.37
C TRP A 305 -6.16 5.04 16.24
N CYS A 306 -6.99 4.00 16.27
CA CYS A 306 -6.53 2.61 16.07
C CYS A 306 -5.92 2.42 14.68
N ASP A 307 -6.53 3.01 13.64
CA ASP A 307 -6.04 2.96 12.27
C ASP A 307 -4.71 3.70 12.12
N ALA A 308 -4.58 4.89 12.71
CA ALA A 308 -3.34 5.63 12.76
C ALA A 308 -2.21 4.85 13.48
N GLN A 309 -2.49 4.18 14.60
CA GLN A 309 -1.48 3.33 15.26
C GLN A 309 -1.09 2.13 14.39
N THR A 310 -2.04 1.56 13.66
CA THR A 310 -1.80 0.44 12.75
C THR A 310 -0.94 0.85 11.57
N SER A 311 -1.20 2.00 10.95
CA SER A 311 -0.36 2.57 9.88
C SER A 311 1.07 2.82 10.37
N LYS A 312 1.24 3.41 11.56
CA LYS A 312 2.57 3.62 12.17
C LYS A 312 3.30 2.30 12.39
N ALA A 313 2.60 1.28 12.88
CA ALA A 313 3.19 -0.02 13.16
C ALA A 313 3.64 -0.76 11.89
N VAL A 314 2.88 -0.65 10.80
CA VAL A 314 3.12 -1.40 9.55
C VAL A 314 3.96 -0.62 8.55
N LEU A 315 3.62 0.64 8.27
CA LEU A 315 4.26 1.48 7.25
C LEU A 315 5.20 2.56 7.83
N GLY A 316 5.25 2.72 9.15
CA GLY A 316 6.07 3.74 9.81
C GLY A 316 5.51 5.16 9.75
N GLN A 317 4.34 5.36 9.13
CA GLN A 317 3.70 6.66 8.91
C GLN A 317 2.17 6.54 8.93
N THR A 318 1.45 7.67 8.99
CA THR A 318 -0.03 7.70 8.96
C THR A 318 -0.65 8.40 7.76
N MET A 319 0.04 9.35 7.14
CA MET A 319 -0.59 10.38 6.32
C MET A 319 -0.79 9.98 4.85
N THR A 320 0.00 9.06 4.27
CA THR A 320 -0.17 8.72 2.84
C THR A 320 -1.48 7.99 2.55
N THR A 321 -2.15 7.50 3.60
CA THR A 321 -3.39 6.71 3.47
C THR A 321 -4.63 7.53 3.84
N ASP A 322 -4.52 8.48 4.79
CA ASP A 322 -5.70 9.11 5.40
C ASP A 322 -5.83 10.64 5.21
N ASP A 323 -4.78 11.40 4.85
CA ASP A 323 -4.87 12.87 4.80
C ASP A 323 -4.08 13.54 3.64
N GLY A 324 -4.78 14.39 2.88
CA GLY A 324 -4.20 15.23 1.83
C GLY A 324 -3.41 16.40 2.41
N SER A 325 -2.08 16.33 2.34
CA SER A 325 -1.17 17.39 2.82
C SER A 325 -0.14 17.81 1.74
N SER A 326 0.57 18.89 2.00
CA SER A 326 1.57 19.50 1.11
C SER A 326 2.60 18.49 0.58
N GLN A 327 3.00 18.64 -0.70
CA GLN A 327 3.91 17.75 -1.42
C GLN A 327 5.19 17.40 -0.64
N SER A 328 5.73 18.33 0.14
CA SER A 328 6.95 18.10 0.92
C SER A 328 6.77 17.06 2.04
N GLN A 329 5.58 16.97 2.64
CA GLN A 329 5.29 15.98 3.68
C GLN A 329 5.05 14.59 3.07
N ALA A 330 4.33 14.52 1.95
CA ALA A 330 4.14 13.28 1.19
C ALA A 330 5.50 12.64 0.82
N ASN A 331 6.43 13.44 0.27
CA ASN A 331 7.78 12.99 -0.08
C ASN A 331 8.56 12.42 1.12
N VAL A 332 8.41 12.99 2.32
CA VAL A 332 9.08 12.48 3.54
C VAL A 332 8.46 11.15 3.98
N HIS A 333 7.13 11.03 3.92
CA HIS A 333 6.45 9.79 4.27
C HIS A 333 6.74 8.65 3.31
N ASP A 334 6.83 8.94 2.02
CA ASP A 334 7.23 7.95 1.02
C ASP A 334 8.67 7.48 1.24
N ARG A 335 9.60 8.34 1.63
CA ARG A 335 10.97 7.92 2.00
C ARG A 335 10.97 6.92 3.16
N VAL A 336 10.21 7.17 4.23
CA VAL A 336 10.11 6.23 5.37
C VAL A 336 9.53 4.89 4.92
N ARG A 337 8.48 4.92 4.10
CA ARG A 337 7.89 3.71 3.52
C ARG A 337 8.90 2.95 2.66
N MET A 338 9.66 3.66 1.82
CA MET A 338 10.68 3.06 0.95
C MET A 338 11.84 2.48 1.75
N ASP A 339 12.28 3.10 2.84
CA ASP A 339 13.33 2.55 3.71
C ASP A 339 12.91 1.22 4.34
N ILE A 340 11.65 1.12 4.78
CA ILE A 340 11.06 -0.13 5.27
C ILE A 340 11.00 -1.17 4.14
N ALA A 341 10.52 -0.79 2.96
CA ALA A 341 10.43 -1.69 1.81
C ALA A 341 11.81 -2.19 1.36
N LYS A 342 12.85 -1.34 1.37
CA LYS A 342 14.24 -1.73 1.08
C LYS A 342 14.76 -2.75 2.09
N TRP A 343 14.47 -2.57 3.38
CA TRP A 343 14.86 -3.54 4.40
C TRP A 343 14.18 -4.89 4.16
N ASP A 344 12.88 -4.89 3.87
CA ASP A 344 12.14 -6.11 3.56
C ASP A 344 12.66 -6.79 2.29
N ALA A 345 12.93 -6.02 1.23
CA ALA A 345 13.53 -6.50 -0.01
C ALA A 345 14.90 -7.15 0.25
N ARG A 346 15.77 -6.51 1.04
CA ARG A 346 17.08 -7.09 1.41
C ARG A 346 16.95 -8.40 2.18
N GLN A 347 15.94 -8.53 3.03
CA GLN A 347 15.70 -9.78 3.77
C GLN A 347 15.17 -10.88 2.87
N LEU A 348 14.25 -10.53 1.96
CA LEU A 348 13.72 -11.45 0.96
C LEU A 348 14.83 -11.91 0.00
N GLU A 349 15.70 -11.00 -0.42
CA GLU A 349 16.90 -11.27 -1.23
C GLU A 349 17.78 -12.34 -0.58
N ASN A 350 18.09 -12.20 0.71
CA ASN A 350 18.87 -13.20 1.45
C ASN A 350 18.14 -14.55 1.49
N THR A 351 16.82 -14.55 1.66
CA THR A 351 16.02 -15.79 1.65
C THR A 351 16.04 -16.48 0.28
N LEU A 352 15.88 -15.73 -0.82
CA LEU A 352 15.94 -16.29 -2.18
C LEU A 352 17.33 -16.84 -2.47
N ASN A 353 18.39 -16.12 -2.11
CA ASN A 353 19.76 -16.58 -2.31
C ASN A 353 20.06 -17.87 -1.53
N GLU A 354 19.60 -17.96 -0.28
CA GLU A 354 19.89 -19.11 0.59
C GLU A 354 19.03 -20.34 0.28
N PHE A 355 17.73 -20.16 0.04
CA PHE A 355 16.77 -21.28 -0.05
C PHE A 355 16.24 -21.56 -1.46
N LEU A 356 16.53 -20.71 -2.45
CA LEU A 356 16.17 -20.96 -3.85
C LEU A 356 17.42 -21.12 -4.73
N VAL A 357 18.30 -20.12 -4.75
CA VAL A 357 19.46 -20.06 -5.65
C VAL A 357 20.50 -21.12 -5.30
N ARG A 358 20.94 -21.17 -4.03
CA ARG A 358 21.88 -22.19 -3.56
C ARG A 358 21.37 -23.62 -3.84
N PRO A 359 20.12 -24.00 -3.45
CA PRO A 359 19.54 -25.28 -3.81
C PRO A 359 19.54 -25.57 -5.31
N PHE A 360 19.14 -24.60 -6.13
CA PHE A 360 19.14 -24.75 -7.58
C PHE A 360 20.53 -25.06 -8.14
N VAL A 361 21.55 -24.33 -7.71
CA VAL A 361 22.93 -24.54 -8.15
C VAL A 361 23.47 -25.88 -7.64
N ILE A 362 23.28 -26.20 -6.36
CA ILE A 362 23.76 -27.46 -5.76
C ILE A 362 23.12 -28.68 -6.43
N LEU A 363 21.80 -28.64 -6.68
CA LEU A 363 21.08 -29.74 -7.33
C LEU A 363 21.50 -29.93 -8.77
N ASN A 364 21.92 -28.87 -9.48
CA ASN A 364 22.25 -28.94 -10.89
C ASN A 364 23.74 -29.14 -11.16
N TYR A 365 24.58 -28.29 -10.57
CA TYR A 365 26.01 -28.14 -10.84
C TYR A 365 26.90 -28.63 -9.69
N GLY A 366 26.33 -28.95 -8.53
CA GLY A 366 27.06 -29.37 -7.34
C GLY A 366 27.47 -28.20 -6.44
N GLU A 367 28.12 -28.50 -5.31
CA GLU A 367 28.60 -27.48 -4.38
C GLU A 367 29.66 -26.59 -5.07
N GLN A 368 29.42 -25.28 -5.05
CA GLN A 368 30.34 -24.24 -5.54
C GLN A 368 30.94 -23.47 -4.35
N GLU A 369 32.10 -22.86 -4.55
CA GLU A 369 32.67 -21.91 -3.59
C GLU A 369 31.91 -20.59 -3.62
N ASN A 370 31.59 -20.11 -4.83
CA ASN A 370 30.86 -18.88 -5.08
C ASN A 370 29.53 -19.17 -5.79
N TYR A 371 28.49 -18.40 -5.45
CA TYR A 371 27.16 -18.54 -6.03
C TYR A 371 26.73 -17.21 -6.64
N PRO A 372 25.99 -17.23 -7.77
CA PRO A 372 25.31 -16.04 -8.28
C PRO A 372 24.38 -15.45 -7.21
N LYS A 373 24.18 -14.14 -7.27
CA LYS A 373 23.34 -13.41 -6.32
C LYS A 373 22.16 -12.80 -7.04
N VAL A 374 20.98 -13.04 -6.49
CA VAL A 374 19.77 -12.32 -6.81
C VAL A 374 19.78 -11.04 -6.02
N CYS A 375 19.46 -9.93 -6.67
CA CYS A 375 19.40 -8.60 -6.09
C CYS A 375 18.04 -7.98 -6.35
N LEU A 376 17.39 -7.55 -5.27
CA LEU A 376 16.10 -6.86 -5.32
C LEU A 376 16.34 -5.36 -5.19
N ARG A 377 16.61 -4.69 -6.31
CA ARG A 377 16.88 -3.25 -6.34
C ARG A 377 15.55 -2.49 -6.39
N LEU A 378 15.24 -1.79 -5.31
CA LEU A 378 14.12 -0.84 -5.30
C LEU A 378 14.57 0.43 -6.03
N SER A 379 14.06 0.65 -7.24
CA SER A 379 14.26 1.92 -7.95
C SER A 379 13.54 3.02 -7.17
N GLU A 380 14.28 4.00 -6.68
CA GLU A 380 13.66 5.24 -6.24
C GLU A 380 13.18 5.99 -7.48
N PRO A 381 11.94 6.50 -7.51
CA PRO A 381 11.54 7.40 -8.58
C PRO A 381 12.48 8.60 -8.54
N GLU A 382 13.45 8.62 -9.47
CA GLU A 382 14.35 9.75 -9.60
C GLU A 382 13.48 10.96 -9.97
N ASP A 383 13.62 12.05 -9.21
CA ASP A 383 13.04 13.32 -9.61
C ASP A 383 13.83 13.81 -10.82
N LEU A 384 13.35 13.42 -12.00
CA LEU A 384 13.98 13.72 -13.29
C LEU A 384 14.16 15.23 -13.48
N LYS A 385 13.28 16.05 -12.90
CA LYS A 385 13.41 17.50 -12.91
C LYS A 385 14.58 17.94 -12.04
N ALA A 386 14.67 17.46 -10.80
CA ALA A 386 15.80 17.76 -9.92
C ALA A 386 17.14 17.27 -10.51
N LEU A 387 17.13 16.13 -11.21
CA LEU A 387 18.29 15.59 -11.92
C LEU A 387 18.72 16.52 -13.06
N VAL A 388 17.78 16.97 -13.90
CA VAL A 388 18.07 17.94 -14.99
C VAL A 388 18.56 19.28 -14.43
N ASP A 389 17.88 19.81 -13.41
CA ASP A 389 18.24 21.08 -12.77
C ASP A 389 19.65 21.02 -12.15
N ALA A 390 20.07 19.86 -11.63
CA ALA A 390 21.42 19.64 -11.12
C ALA A 390 22.46 19.42 -12.23
N LEU A 391 22.07 18.77 -13.34
CA LEU A 391 22.95 18.42 -14.45
C LEU A 391 23.28 19.59 -15.37
N VAL A 392 22.31 20.45 -15.69
CA VAL A 392 22.50 21.58 -16.62
C VAL A 392 23.70 22.46 -16.21
N PRO A 393 23.84 22.91 -14.94
CA PRO A 393 24.99 23.71 -14.53
C PRO A 393 26.33 22.96 -14.55
N MET A 394 26.32 21.63 -14.48
CA MET A 394 27.52 20.80 -14.57
C MET A 394 27.95 20.58 -16.02
N ILE A 395 27.00 20.38 -16.92
CA ILE A 395 27.23 20.28 -18.37
C ILE A 395 27.76 21.63 -18.89
N ASP A 396 27.16 22.74 -18.47
CA ASP A 396 27.64 24.10 -18.80
C ASP A 396 29.08 24.35 -18.29
N ARG A 397 29.47 23.69 -17.20
CA ARG A 397 30.84 23.71 -16.64
C ARG A 397 31.79 22.70 -17.30
N GLY A 398 31.34 21.98 -18.31
CA GLY A 398 32.16 21.07 -19.13
C GLY A 398 32.07 19.60 -18.76
N MET A 399 31.12 19.18 -17.92
CA MET A 399 30.85 17.77 -17.69
C MET A 399 30.27 17.13 -18.96
N LYS A 400 30.86 16.02 -19.41
CA LYS A 400 30.39 15.28 -20.59
C LYS A 400 29.51 14.12 -20.12
N VAL A 401 28.24 14.17 -20.48
CA VAL A 401 27.26 13.10 -20.23
C VAL A 401 26.92 12.44 -21.55
N GLN A 402 26.86 11.11 -21.58
CA GLN A 402 26.44 10.39 -22.77
C GLN A 402 24.93 10.58 -22.99
N MET A 403 24.52 10.87 -24.24
CA MET A 403 23.11 11.13 -24.53
C MET A 403 22.23 9.88 -24.35
N SER A 404 22.79 8.69 -24.58
CA SER A 404 22.09 7.41 -24.33
C SER A 404 21.77 7.23 -22.85
N GLU A 405 22.71 7.55 -21.94
CA GLU A 405 22.47 7.44 -20.49
C GLU A 405 21.33 8.34 -20.01
N MET A 406 21.18 9.54 -20.58
CA MET A 406 20.03 10.40 -20.28
C MET A 406 18.75 9.82 -20.86
N ARG A 407 18.76 9.40 -22.13
CA ARG A 407 17.57 8.79 -22.76
C ARG A 407 17.06 7.57 -22.02
N ASP A 408 17.96 6.68 -21.60
CA ASP A 408 17.63 5.47 -20.84
C ASP A 408 16.99 5.82 -19.49
N ARG A 409 17.53 6.83 -18.78
CA ARG A 409 16.93 7.33 -17.52
C ARG A 409 15.54 7.93 -17.69
N PHE A 410 15.30 8.59 -18.83
CA PHE A 410 13.99 9.15 -19.19
C PHE A 410 13.05 8.11 -19.82
N GLY A 411 13.50 6.87 -20.05
CA GLY A 411 12.72 5.82 -20.72
C GLY A 411 12.43 6.13 -22.19
N LEU A 412 13.25 6.96 -22.83
CA LEU A 412 13.10 7.37 -24.23
C LEU A 412 13.99 6.50 -25.11
N SER A 413 13.41 5.81 -26.09
CA SER A 413 14.20 5.09 -27.10
C SER A 413 15.00 6.06 -27.97
N GLU A 414 16.12 5.59 -28.53
CA GLU A 414 16.78 6.35 -29.59
C GLU A 414 15.83 6.52 -30.78
N PRO A 415 15.69 7.73 -31.33
CA PRO A 415 14.86 7.93 -32.51
C PRO A 415 15.45 7.16 -33.69
N GLU A 416 14.63 6.37 -34.38
CA GLU A 416 15.02 5.73 -35.64
C GLU A 416 15.36 6.80 -36.69
N ASP A 417 16.23 6.45 -37.64
CA ASP A 417 16.61 7.35 -38.74
C ASP A 417 15.36 7.82 -39.51
N GLY A 418 15.01 9.10 -39.35
CA GLY A 418 13.85 9.73 -39.99
C GLY A 418 12.56 9.77 -39.15
N ALA A 419 12.60 9.35 -37.88
CA ALA A 419 11.46 9.51 -36.97
C ALA A 419 11.13 11.00 -36.73
N GLU A 420 9.83 11.33 -36.68
CA GLU A 420 9.38 12.67 -36.30
C GLU A 420 9.77 12.94 -34.85
N THR A 421 10.67 13.92 -34.64
CA THR A 421 11.17 14.30 -33.33
C THR A 421 10.54 15.61 -32.87
N LEU A 422 10.18 15.70 -31.59
CA LEU A 422 9.76 16.95 -30.98
C LEU A 422 10.98 17.89 -30.91
N GLN A 423 10.92 19.00 -31.65
CA GLN A 423 11.94 20.04 -31.64
C GLN A 423 11.44 21.28 -30.91
N PRO A 424 12.31 22.02 -30.21
CA PRO A 424 11.91 23.29 -29.62
C PRO A 424 11.46 24.25 -30.73
N ALA A 425 10.32 24.93 -30.51
CA ALA A 425 9.66 25.82 -31.47
C ALA A 425 10.51 27.02 -31.96
N GLY A 426 11.75 27.16 -31.48
CA GLY A 426 12.72 28.19 -31.92
C GLY A 426 13.81 27.71 -32.88
N ALA A 427 13.84 26.43 -33.27
CA ALA A 427 14.92 25.88 -34.10
C ALA A 427 14.64 25.86 -35.62
N ALA A 428 13.61 26.58 -36.08
CA ALA A 428 13.32 26.75 -37.51
C ALA A 428 13.73 28.14 -38.02
N ALA A 429 15.03 28.44 -38.03
CA ALA A 429 15.58 29.52 -38.87
C ALA A 429 17.11 29.44 -38.98
N SER A 430 17.62 28.81 -40.05
CA SER A 430 18.80 29.30 -40.80
C SER A 430 19.10 28.36 -41.96
N GLY A 431 18.42 28.61 -43.08
CA GLY A 431 18.70 28.01 -44.37
C GLY A 431 18.25 28.94 -45.47
N TYR A 432 18.94 30.07 -45.65
CA TYR A 432 18.77 30.91 -46.84
C TYR A 432 19.22 30.10 -48.07
N ALA A 433 18.25 29.53 -48.80
CA ALA A 433 18.43 29.15 -50.19
C ALA A 433 17.74 30.21 -51.06
N MET A 434 18.51 30.87 -51.93
CA MET A 434 18.00 31.82 -52.91
C MET A 434 16.96 31.15 -53.82
N LEU A 435 15.75 31.69 -53.85
CA LEU A 435 14.74 31.34 -54.86
C LEU A 435 14.83 32.33 -56.03
N PRO A 436 14.86 31.87 -57.30
CA PRO A 436 14.39 32.68 -58.41
C PRO A 436 12.86 32.68 -58.40
N ALA A 437 12.29 33.89 -58.44
CA ALA A 437 10.86 34.14 -58.48
C ALA A 437 10.19 33.52 -59.72
N MET A 438 9.14 32.73 -59.50
CA MET A 438 8.06 32.55 -60.45
C MET A 438 6.72 32.57 -59.72
N ASN A 439 5.96 33.64 -59.99
CA ASN A 439 4.56 33.79 -59.61
C ASN A 439 3.72 32.64 -60.17
N ARG A 440 3.09 31.88 -59.28
CA ARG A 440 1.77 31.28 -59.54
C ARG A 440 0.98 31.25 -58.24
N THR A 441 0.02 32.17 -58.19
CA THR A 441 -1.16 32.13 -57.33
C THR A 441 -1.86 30.77 -57.44
N GLN A 442 -1.95 30.03 -56.34
CA GLN A 442 -3.11 29.19 -56.06
C GLN A 442 -3.40 29.22 -54.56
N ILE A 443 -4.61 29.70 -54.27
CA ILE A 443 -5.29 29.76 -52.98
C ILE A 443 -5.92 28.38 -52.73
N ALA A 444 -5.74 27.82 -51.52
CA ALA A 444 -6.67 26.94 -50.82
C ALA A 444 -6.19 26.80 -49.36
N LEU A 445 -6.74 27.58 -48.42
CA LEU A 445 -7.82 27.18 -47.49
C LEU A 445 -7.53 25.86 -46.75
N ASN A 446 -7.02 25.93 -45.51
CA ASN A 446 -7.85 25.79 -44.31
C ASN A 446 -7.05 25.69 -42.99
N ARG A 447 -7.65 26.33 -41.97
CA ARG A 447 -7.49 26.19 -40.52
C ARG A 447 -6.51 27.18 -39.85
N GLN A 448 -7.09 28.33 -39.47
CA GLN A 448 -6.61 29.17 -38.38
C GLN A 448 -7.04 28.53 -37.06
N ASP A 449 -6.09 28.15 -36.21
CA ASP A 449 -6.35 28.03 -34.78
C ASP A 449 -6.40 29.47 -34.24
N ALA A 450 -7.62 30.00 -34.11
CA ALA A 450 -7.85 31.17 -33.30
C ALA A 450 -7.73 30.75 -31.82
N PRO A 451 -7.00 31.48 -30.97
CA PRO A 451 -7.04 31.23 -29.53
C PRO A 451 -8.49 31.40 -29.04
N ASP A 452 -8.90 30.51 -28.13
CA ASP A 452 -10.25 30.52 -27.55
C ASP A 452 -10.50 31.89 -26.89
N ASP A 453 -11.65 32.51 -27.16
CA ASP A 453 -11.98 33.86 -26.64
C ASP A 453 -11.92 33.92 -25.09
N ILE A 454 -12.03 32.77 -24.43
CA ILE A 454 -11.90 32.59 -22.98
C ILE A 454 -10.44 32.72 -22.52
N ASP A 455 -9.47 32.23 -23.28
CA ASP A 455 -8.05 32.33 -22.93
C ASP A 455 -7.59 33.79 -23.01
N GLN A 456 -8.07 34.55 -24.00
CA GLN A 456 -7.78 35.98 -24.12
C GLN A 456 -8.35 36.80 -22.94
N LEU A 457 -9.56 36.50 -22.48
CA LEU A 457 -10.16 37.14 -21.31
C LEU A 457 -9.46 36.78 -20.00
N THR A 458 -8.93 35.56 -19.91
CA THR A 458 -8.18 35.10 -18.75
C THR A 458 -6.84 35.84 -18.65
N ASP A 459 -6.12 35.97 -19.76
CA ASP A 459 -4.85 36.70 -19.82
C ASP A 459 -5.03 38.20 -19.55
N ASP A 460 -6.05 38.84 -20.12
CA ASP A 460 -6.36 40.24 -19.86
C ASP A 460 -6.78 40.48 -18.39
N GLY A 461 -7.55 39.56 -17.80
CA GLY A 461 -7.97 39.63 -16.40
C GLY A 461 -6.81 39.45 -15.40
N ILE A 462 -5.82 38.61 -15.71
CA ILE A 462 -4.65 38.37 -14.86
C ILE A 462 -3.70 39.58 -14.84
N GLY A 463 -3.54 40.28 -15.97
CA GLY A 463 -2.67 41.45 -16.07
C GLY A 463 -3.06 42.61 -15.15
N ASP A 464 -4.36 42.89 -15.04
CA ASP A 464 -4.89 43.96 -14.17
C ASP A 464 -5.02 43.52 -12.70
N TRP A 465 -5.16 42.21 -12.46
CA TRP A 465 -5.18 41.63 -11.11
C TRP A 465 -3.89 41.89 -10.34
N GLN A 466 -2.73 41.89 -11.02
CA GLN A 466 -1.45 42.10 -10.36
C GLN A 466 -1.29 43.54 -9.84
N ARG A 467 -1.90 44.53 -10.52
CA ARG A 467 -1.90 45.95 -10.08
C ARG A 467 -2.84 46.22 -8.90
N LEU A 468 -4.03 45.65 -8.91
CA LEU A 468 -5.00 45.83 -7.82
C LEU A 468 -4.69 44.95 -6.61
N GLY A 469 -4.17 43.75 -6.85
CA GLY A 469 -3.66 42.86 -5.80
C GLY A 469 -2.57 43.52 -4.97
N THR A 470 -1.67 44.30 -5.59
CA THR A 470 -0.66 45.09 -4.86
C THR A 470 -1.27 46.19 -3.98
N ALA A 471 -2.36 46.83 -4.39
CA ALA A 471 -3.02 47.86 -3.56
C ALA A 471 -3.69 47.26 -2.33
N PHE A 472 -4.24 46.03 -2.44
CA PHE A 472 -4.86 45.31 -1.33
C PHE A 472 -3.83 44.64 -0.39
N THR A 473 -2.73 44.12 -0.94
CA THR A 473 -1.72 43.36 -0.17
C THR A 473 -0.64 44.24 0.47
N SER A 474 -0.31 45.39 -0.12
CA SER A 474 0.74 46.28 0.42
C SER A 474 0.44 46.80 1.84
N PRO A 475 -0.79 47.20 2.20
CA PRO A 475 -1.12 47.63 3.56
C PRO A 475 -1.01 46.51 4.59
N VAL A 476 -1.39 45.27 4.21
CA VAL A 476 -1.26 44.08 5.06
C VAL A 476 0.20 43.71 5.28
N LEU A 477 1.03 43.79 4.22
CA LEU A 477 2.47 43.57 4.31
C LEU A 477 3.19 44.66 5.11
N ALA A 478 2.72 45.91 5.06
CA ALA A 478 3.25 47.00 5.88
C ALA A 478 2.97 46.74 7.37
N LEU A 479 1.73 46.35 7.73
CA LEU A 479 1.37 45.99 9.11
C LEU A 479 2.19 44.79 9.62
N ALA A 480 2.42 43.80 8.75
CA ALA A 480 3.22 42.62 9.10
C ALA A 480 4.70 42.97 9.36
N ASN A 481 5.21 44.04 8.75
CA ASN A 481 6.58 44.52 8.98
C ASN A 481 6.71 45.47 10.19
N GLU A 482 5.65 46.18 10.57
CA GLU A 482 5.65 47.07 11.74
C GLU A 482 5.50 46.32 13.07
N VAL A 483 4.80 45.18 13.05
CA VAL A 483 4.42 44.47 14.28
C VAL A 483 5.38 43.31 14.57
N THR A 484 5.88 43.24 15.80
CA THR A 484 6.86 42.21 16.22
C THR A 484 6.22 40.94 16.83
N SER A 485 4.89 40.91 17.01
CA SER A 485 4.19 39.74 17.57
C SER A 485 2.91 39.37 16.80
N TYR A 486 2.63 38.08 16.74
CA TYR A 486 1.49 37.52 16.01
C TYR A 486 0.13 37.96 16.61
N GLU A 487 0.03 38.06 17.93
CA GLU A 487 -1.19 38.48 18.61
C GLU A 487 -1.54 39.96 18.35
N GLU A 488 -0.52 40.82 18.26
CA GLU A 488 -0.70 42.24 17.96
C GLU A 488 -1.05 42.48 16.47
N PHE A 489 -0.55 41.63 15.58
CA PHE A 489 -0.92 41.65 14.16
C PHE A 489 -2.41 41.28 13.96
N LEU A 490 -2.88 40.23 14.64
CA LEU A 490 -4.29 39.83 14.61
C LEU A 490 -5.23 40.88 15.22
N ALA A 491 -4.79 41.58 16.27
CA ALA A 491 -5.58 42.62 16.92
C ALA A 491 -5.78 43.87 16.04
N ARG A 492 -4.82 44.21 15.17
CA ARG A 492 -4.86 45.40 14.29
C ARG A 492 -5.40 45.14 12.89
N LEU A 493 -5.55 43.87 12.50
CA LEU A 493 -6.13 43.46 11.23
C LEU A 493 -7.54 44.04 10.95
N PRO A 494 -8.46 44.14 11.95
CA PRO A 494 -9.78 44.74 11.75
C PRO A 494 -9.73 46.23 11.43
N GLU A 495 -8.75 46.97 11.93
CA GLU A 495 -8.60 48.43 11.68
C GLU A 495 -8.21 48.71 10.21
N LEU A 496 -7.51 47.76 9.58
CA LEU A 496 -7.15 47.82 8.16
C LEU A 496 -8.34 47.66 7.23
N GLN A 497 -9.38 46.94 7.67
CA GLN A 497 -10.60 46.72 6.90
C GLN A 497 -11.33 48.03 6.57
N ASP A 498 -11.25 49.04 7.45
CA ASP A 498 -11.86 50.35 7.23
C ASP A 498 -11.11 51.21 6.20
N SER A 499 -9.86 50.86 5.89
CA SER A 499 -8.98 51.60 4.96
C SER A 499 -8.82 50.94 3.58
N LEU A 500 -9.24 49.68 3.46
CA LEU A 500 -9.18 48.92 2.22
C LEU A 500 -10.46 49.19 1.40
N ASP A 501 -10.42 50.17 0.51
CA ASP A 501 -11.52 50.42 -0.43
C ASP A 501 -11.60 49.27 -1.46
N ALA A 502 -12.51 48.33 -1.22
CA ALA A 502 -12.77 47.20 -2.09
C ALA A 502 -13.60 47.55 -3.33
N GLY A 503 -13.99 48.83 -3.51
CA GLY A 503 -14.89 49.27 -4.59
C GLY A 503 -14.38 48.96 -5.99
N GLU A 504 -13.12 49.29 -6.30
CA GLU A 504 -12.54 49.04 -7.63
C GLU A 504 -12.37 47.54 -7.93
N PHE A 505 -12.04 46.74 -6.92
CA PHE A 505 -11.89 45.28 -7.06
C PHE A 505 -13.25 44.61 -7.32
N VAL A 506 -14.30 45.05 -6.62
CA VAL A 506 -15.66 44.54 -6.82
C VAL A 506 -16.22 44.93 -8.20
N ASP A 507 -15.97 46.15 -8.67
CA ASP A 507 -16.45 46.60 -10.00
C ASP A 507 -15.77 45.82 -11.14
N GLN A 508 -14.47 45.54 -11.02
CA GLN A 508 -13.77 44.72 -12.02
C GLN A 508 -14.23 43.26 -12.03
N LEU A 509 -14.40 42.65 -10.85
CA LEU A 509 -14.86 41.27 -10.76
C LEU A 509 -16.29 41.13 -11.30
N ALA A 510 -17.15 42.13 -11.05
CA ALA A 510 -18.48 42.20 -11.64
C ALA A 510 -18.45 42.32 -13.17
N ARG A 511 -17.54 43.12 -13.75
CA ARG A 511 -17.38 43.25 -15.20
C ARG A 511 -16.87 41.97 -15.87
N LEU A 512 -15.88 41.31 -15.28
CA LEU A 512 -15.33 40.05 -15.79
C LEU A 512 -16.36 38.91 -15.69
N CYS A 513 -17.09 38.80 -14.57
CA CYS A 513 -18.19 37.85 -14.46
C CYS A 513 -19.32 38.12 -15.46
N PHE A 514 -19.62 39.39 -15.74
CA PHE A 514 -20.62 39.77 -16.74
C PHE A 514 -20.17 39.42 -18.16
N GLN A 515 -18.91 39.68 -18.52
CA GLN A 515 -18.35 39.32 -19.82
C GLN A 515 -18.30 37.80 -20.04
N ALA A 516 -17.83 37.05 -19.03
CA ALA A 516 -17.81 35.59 -19.08
C ALA A 516 -19.21 34.99 -19.26
N ARG A 517 -20.21 35.56 -18.58
CA ARG A 517 -21.61 35.12 -18.72
C ARG A 517 -22.20 35.45 -20.08
N ALA A 518 -21.91 36.64 -20.61
CA ALA A 518 -22.37 37.05 -21.95
C ALA A 518 -21.78 36.15 -23.06
N LEU A 519 -20.54 35.69 -22.90
CA LEU A 519 -19.93 34.74 -23.84
C LEU A 519 -20.53 33.33 -23.74
N GLY A 520 -20.80 32.85 -22.52
CA GLY A 520 -21.51 31.59 -22.32
C GLY A 520 -22.92 31.57 -22.93
N ASP A 521 -23.66 32.67 -22.78
CA ASP A 521 -25.00 32.81 -23.37
C ASP A 521 -24.97 32.87 -24.91
N VAL A 522 -23.88 33.35 -25.51
CA VAL A 522 -23.69 33.38 -26.98
C VAL A 522 -23.27 32.00 -27.52
N SER A 523 -22.49 31.22 -26.77
CA SER A 523 -22.17 29.84 -27.15
C SER A 523 -23.36 28.88 -27.03
N ASP A 524 -24.30 29.14 -26.11
CA ASP A 524 -25.51 28.33 -25.94
C ASP A 524 -26.63 28.65 -26.96
N ALA A 525 -26.52 29.79 -27.69
CA ALA A 525 -27.52 30.24 -28.65
C ALA A 525 -27.23 29.85 -30.13
N ASN A 526 -26.10 29.19 -30.41
CA ASN A 526 -25.67 28.79 -31.76
C ASN A 526 -25.74 27.28 -32.01
#